data_AF-A0A4V0XKU2-F1
#
_entry.id   AF-A0A4V0XKU2-F1
#
_cell.length_a   1.000
_cell.length_b   1.000
_cell.length_c   1.000
_cell.angle_alpha   90.00
_cell.angle_beta   90.00
_cell.angle_gamma   90.00
#
_symmetry.space_group_name_H-M   'P 1'
#
loop_
_entity.id
_entity.type
_entity.pdbx_description
1 polymer ?
#
loop_
_entity_poly.entity_id
_entity_poly.type
_entity_poly.pdbx_seq_one_letter_code
_entity_poly.pdbx_strand_id
1 'polypeptide(L)'
;MQGRNDRLDAISVMVLGIWAGSLIMTAASAAIIFPQTKELAPTLADNILPQVEHWKYLAGKVQNRIFIVSDWIQIFSALITFALFAIVATRSRAAQTPKLLWRIRVALTSITLALLAAYALWLAPRMRAKLAAFWTTLDARDLDRARIAQAAFESSHPVATPMLGALLLCVVATAIATAFSINRAAKPITTTN
;
A
#
# COMPACT_ATOMS: atom_id res chain seq x y z
N MET A 1 17.75 16.78 -24.42
CA MET A 1 16.46 16.53 -23.73
C MET A 1 16.38 15.15 -23.06
N GLN A 2 17.12 14.13 -23.54
CA GLN A 2 17.22 12.77 -22.96
C GLN A 2 17.41 12.77 -21.43
N GLY A 3 18.49 13.40 -20.94
CA GLY A 3 18.87 13.34 -19.52
C GLY A 3 17.90 13.96 -18.53
N ARG A 4 16.96 14.82 -18.98
CA ARG A 4 15.91 15.37 -18.08
C ARG A 4 14.82 14.34 -17.81
N ASN A 5 14.53 13.46 -18.79
CA ASN A 5 13.48 12.46 -18.63
C ASN A 5 13.99 11.23 -17.86
N ASP A 6 15.27 10.88 -18.00
CA ASP A 6 15.89 9.81 -17.22
C ASP A 6 15.85 10.12 -15.72
N ARG A 7 16.05 11.40 -15.35
CA ARG A 7 15.86 11.88 -13.96
C ARG A 7 14.43 11.69 -13.47
N LEU A 8 13.41 11.95 -14.29
CA LEU A 8 12.01 11.79 -13.88
C LEU A 8 11.68 10.32 -13.64
N ASP A 9 12.13 9.41 -14.51
CA ASP A 9 11.92 7.98 -14.30
C ASP A 9 12.69 7.47 -13.08
N ALA A 10 13.92 7.94 -12.84
CA ALA A 10 14.67 7.58 -11.64
C ALA A 10 13.93 8.01 -10.37
N ILE A 11 13.36 9.23 -10.35
CA ILE A 11 12.52 9.71 -9.25
C ILE A 11 11.26 8.83 -9.14
N SER A 12 10.60 8.48 -10.25
CA SER A 12 9.44 7.58 -10.22
C SER A 12 9.78 6.21 -9.62
N VAL A 13 10.92 5.61 -9.97
CA VAL A 13 11.38 4.33 -9.41
C VAL A 13 11.64 4.47 -7.91
N MET A 14 12.28 5.55 -7.47
CA MET A 14 12.50 5.82 -6.05
C MET A 14 11.17 5.94 -5.28
N VAL A 15 10.20 6.69 -5.80
CA VAL A 15 8.88 6.87 -5.19
C VAL A 15 8.12 5.56 -5.12
N LEU A 16 8.10 4.77 -6.20
CA LEU A 16 7.49 3.45 -6.21
C LEU A 16 8.19 2.48 -5.26
N GLY A 17 9.51 2.61 -5.07
CA GLY A 17 10.28 1.86 -4.08
C GLY A 17 9.88 2.22 -2.64
N ILE A 18 9.69 3.51 -2.34
CA ILE A 18 9.17 3.96 -1.03
C ILE A 18 7.76 3.40 -0.80
N TRP A 19 6.90 3.45 -1.82
CA TRP A 19 5.55 2.89 -1.73
C TRP A 19 5.60 1.38 -1.44
N ALA A 20 6.33 0.59 -2.24
CA ALA A 20 6.47 -0.84 -2.02
C ALA A 20 7.06 -1.17 -0.65
N GLY A 21 8.12 -0.45 -0.25
CA GLY A 21 8.75 -0.60 1.06
C GLY A 21 7.77 -0.36 2.21
N SER A 22 6.92 0.67 2.11
CA SER A 22 5.90 0.93 3.14
C SER A 22 4.89 -0.21 3.29
N LEU A 23 4.44 -0.80 2.19
CA LEU A 23 3.53 -1.96 2.19
C LEU A 23 4.19 -3.18 2.84
N ILE A 24 5.43 -3.48 2.45
CA ILE A 24 6.21 -4.60 3.01
C ILE A 24 6.44 -4.41 4.50
N MET A 25 6.90 -3.22 4.92
CA MET A 25 7.15 -2.93 6.34
C MET A 25 5.87 -2.98 7.17
N THR A 26 4.74 -2.57 6.60
CA THR A 26 3.44 -2.67 7.27
C THR A 26 3.06 -4.14 7.49
N ALA A 27 3.20 -5.00 6.49
CA ALA A 27 2.93 -6.43 6.64
C ALA A 27 3.90 -7.11 7.63
N ALA A 28 5.19 -6.80 7.53
CA ALA A 28 6.22 -7.31 8.43
C ALA A 28 5.97 -6.88 9.89
N SER A 29 5.60 -5.62 10.12
CA SER A 29 5.26 -5.13 11.46
C SER A 29 4.08 -5.89 12.07
N ALA A 30 3.04 -6.20 11.30
CA ALA A 30 1.93 -7.01 11.79
C ALA A 30 2.37 -8.44 12.13
N ALA A 31 3.19 -9.05 11.27
CA ALA A 31 3.73 -10.39 11.49
C ALA A 31 4.62 -10.49 12.74
N ILE A 32 5.16 -9.37 13.22
CA ILE A 32 5.99 -9.29 14.43
C ILE A 32 5.15 -8.91 15.66
N ILE A 33 4.39 -7.80 15.57
CA ILE A 33 3.66 -7.21 16.69
C ILE A 33 2.61 -8.18 17.24
N PHE A 34 1.84 -8.87 16.40
CA PHE A 34 0.78 -9.76 16.88
C PHE A 34 1.32 -10.96 17.67
N PRO A 35 2.29 -11.74 17.16
CA PRO A 35 2.90 -12.84 17.93
C PRO A 35 3.61 -12.36 19.19
N GLN A 36 4.44 -11.31 19.11
CA GLN A 36 5.17 -10.81 20.28
C GLN A 36 4.23 -10.29 21.36
N THR A 37 3.19 -9.55 21.00
CA THR A 37 2.20 -9.07 21.97
C THR A 37 1.44 -10.24 22.60
N LYS A 38 1.19 -11.32 21.84
CA LYS A 38 0.58 -12.54 22.37
C LYS A 38 1.48 -13.23 23.39
N GLU A 39 2.77 -13.36 23.12
CA GLU A 39 3.77 -13.96 24.01
C GLU A 39 3.94 -13.16 25.31
N LEU A 40 3.89 -11.83 25.23
CA LEU A 40 3.97 -10.95 26.40
C LEU A 40 2.77 -11.08 27.35
N ALA A 41 1.67 -11.68 26.90
CA ALA A 41 0.43 -11.84 27.67
C ALA A 41 0.03 -10.57 28.47
N PRO A 42 -0.07 -9.40 27.81
CA PRO A 42 -0.30 -8.14 28.50
C PRO A 42 -1.61 -8.17 29.28
N THR A 43 -1.62 -7.54 30.44
CA THR A 43 -2.84 -7.38 31.24
C THR A 43 -3.29 -5.92 31.15
N LEU A 44 -4.51 -5.69 30.68
CA LEU A 44 -5.14 -4.37 30.68
C LEU A 44 -5.71 -4.11 32.08
N ALA A 45 -5.44 -2.93 32.64
CA ALA A 45 -5.82 -2.58 34.02
C ALA A 45 -7.34 -2.65 34.26
N ASP A 46 -8.14 -2.40 33.23
CA ASP A 46 -9.58 -2.19 33.38
C ASP A 46 -10.43 -3.48 33.25
N ASN A 47 -9.79 -4.64 33.02
CA ASN A 47 -10.44 -5.96 32.82
C ASN A 47 -11.64 -5.95 31.86
N ILE A 48 -11.63 -5.06 30.86
CA ILE A 48 -12.75 -4.87 29.94
C ILE A 48 -12.91 -6.06 29.00
N LEU A 49 -11.86 -6.84 28.77
CA LEU A 49 -11.86 -8.05 27.96
C LEU A 49 -11.41 -9.25 28.80
N PRO A 50 -11.74 -10.48 28.38
CA PRO A 50 -11.06 -11.67 28.87
C PRO A 50 -9.54 -11.53 28.67
N GLN A 51 -8.75 -11.96 29.66
CA GLN A 51 -7.29 -11.80 29.64
C GLN A 51 -6.62 -12.38 28.38
N VAL A 52 -7.17 -13.49 27.86
CA VAL A 52 -6.72 -14.15 26.63
C VAL A 52 -6.88 -13.29 25.36
N GLU A 53 -7.64 -12.19 25.41
CA GLU A 53 -7.90 -11.30 24.28
C GLU A 53 -7.16 -9.95 24.38
N HIS A 54 -6.55 -9.64 25.53
CA HIS A 54 -5.83 -8.39 25.77
C HIS A 54 -4.74 -8.12 24.72
N TRP A 55 -4.02 -9.16 24.31
CA TRP A 55 -2.96 -9.03 23.33
C TRP A 55 -3.48 -8.58 21.95
N LYS A 56 -4.66 -9.06 21.52
CA LYS A 56 -5.25 -8.68 20.23
C LYS A 56 -5.62 -7.19 20.22
N TYR A 57 -6.22 -6.73 21.32
CA TYR A 57 -6.58 -5.33 21.48
C TYR A 57 -5.35 -4.43 21.42
N LEU A 58 -4.33 -4.74 22.22
CA LEU A 58 -3.11 -3.94 22.29
C LEU A 58 -2.36 -3.93 20.95
N ALA A 59 -2.14 -5.11 20.35
CA ALA A 59 -1.51 -5.24 19.03
C ALA A 59 -2.29 -4.46 17.96
N GLY A 60 -3.62 -4.57 17.95
CA GLY A 60 -4.50 -3.86 17.02
C GLY A 60 -4.41 -2.34 17.14
N LYS A 61 -4.33 -1.79 18.36
CA LYS A 61 -4.17 -0.34 18.59
C LYS A 61 -2.83 0.17 18.06
N VAL A 62 -1.73 -0.57 18.29
CA VAL A 62 -0.40 -0.20 17.77
C VAL A 62 -0.38 -0.33 16.25
N GLN A 63 -0.79 -1.49 15.71
CA GLN A 63 -0.74 -1.76 14.28
C GLN A 63 -1.62 -0.79 13.48
N ASN A 64 -2.77 -0.37 14.01
CA ASN A 64 -3.63 0.61 13.33
C ASN A 64 -2.92 1.95 13.08
N ARG A 65 -2.02 2.38 13.96
CA ARG A 65 -1.22 3.60 13.73
C ARG A 65 -0.27 3.41 12.54
N ILE A 66 0.36 2.23 12.45
CA ILE A 66 1.24 1.88 11.33
C ILE A 66 0.45 1.83 10.02
N PHE A 67 -0.75 1.22 10.01
CA PHE A 67 -1.63 1.22 8.84
C PHE A 67 -1.99 2.64 8.38
N ILE A 68 -2.35 3.53 9.30
CA ILE A 68 -2.66 4.93 8.95
C ILE A 68 -1.47 5.64 8.31
N VAL A 69 -0.26 5.48 8.87
CA VAL A 69 0.96 6.08 8.29
C VAL A 69 1.24 5.51 6.91
N SER A 70 1.12 4.19 6.75
CA SER A 70 1.25 3.51 5.47
C SER A 70 0.28 4.08 4.44
N ASP A 71 -1.00 4.23 4.78
CA ASP A 71 -2.02 4.79 3.89
C ASP A 71 -1.66 6.19 3.39
N TRP A 72 -1.10 7.04 4.26
CA TRP A 72 -0.59 8.35 3.84
C TRP A 72 0.56 8.23 2.85
N ILE A 73 1.55 7.37 3.13
CA ILE A 73 2.68 7.13 2.22
C ILE A 73 2.18 6.65 0.86
N GLN A 74 1.22 5.73 0.84
CA GLN A 74 0.63 5.22 -0.40
C GLN A 74 -0.05 6.34 -1.20
N ILE A 75 -0.88 7.17 -0.56
CA ILE A 75 -1.59 8.29 -1.22
C ILE A 75 -0.59 9.29 -1.81
N PHE A 76 0.41 9.75 -1.03
CA PHE A 76 1.40 10.70 -1.52
C PHE A 76 2.25 10.10 -2.66
N SER A 77 2.67 8.84 -2.52
CA SER A 77 3.43 8.14 -3.57
C SER A 77 2.62 7.99 -4.85
N ALA A 78 1.32 7.72 -4.75
CA ALA A 78 0.43 7.63 -5.89
C ALA A 78 0.27 8.98 -6.60
N LEU A 79 0.07 10.07 -5.86
CA LEU A 79 -0.03 11.42 -6.42
C LEU A 79 1.25 11.82 -7.16
N ILE A 80 2.41 11.58 -6.55
CA ILE A 80 3.72 11.87 -7.17
C ILE A 80 3.93 10.99 -8.41
N THR A 81 3.62 9.69 -8.33
CA THR A 81 3.74 8.75 -9.45
C THR A 81 2.85 9.18 -10.62
N PHE A 82 1.59 9.55 -10.34
CA PHE A 82 0.65 10.03 -11.34
C PHE A 82 1.15 11.32 -12.01
N ALA A 83 1.62 12.29 -11.22
CA ALA A 83 2.16 13.55 -11.74
C ALA A 83 3.38 13.31 -12.65
N LEU A 84 4.34 12.49 -12.20
CA LEU A 84 5.52 12.14 -13.00
C LEU A 84 5.14 11.39 -14.28
N PHE A 85 4.20 10.45 -14.19
CA PHE A 85 3.68 9.73 -15.34
C PHE A 85 3.02 10.66 -16.36
N ALA A 86 2.17 11.60 -15.92
CA ALA A 86 1.53 12.59 -16.79
C ALA A 86 2.55 13.52 -17.47
N ILE A 87 3.61 13.93 -16.76
CA ILE A 87 4.70 14.73 -17.33
C ILE A 87 5.47 13.92 -18.40
N VAL A 88 5.72 12.63 -18.17
CA VAL A 88 6.38 11.77 -19.16
C VAL A 88 5.47 11.53 -20.38
N ALA A 89 4.17 11.33 -20.17
CA ALA A 89 3.18 11.09 -21.22
C ALA A 89 2.99 12.29 -22.16
N THR A 90 3.03 13.51 -21.63
CA THR A 90 2.87 14.76 -22.40
C THR A 90 4.14 15.17 -23.17
N ARG A 91 5.29 14.59 -22.84
CA ARG A 91 6.56 14.83 -23.54
C ARG A 91 6.73 13.84 -24.70
N SER A 92 7.49 14.22 -25.72
CA SER A 92 7.80 13.42 -26.92
C SER A 92 8.48 12.06 -26.67
N ARG A 93 8.70 11.68 -25.41
CA ARG A 93 9.29 10.40 -25.01
C ARG A 93 8.33 9.22 -25.16
N ALA A 94 7.02 9.46 -25.19
CA ALA A 94 6.04 8.45 -25.62
C ALA A 94 6.36 7.94 -27.04
N ALA A 95 6.91 8.79 -27.91
CA ALA A 95 7.34 8.41 -29.26
C ALA A 95 8.72 7.71 -29.30
N GLN A 96 9.56 7.90 -28.27
CA GLN A 96 10.90 7.30 -28.17
C GLN A 96 10.91 5.94 -27.45
N THR A 97 9.84 5.62 -26.71
CA THR A 97 9.70 4.35 -25.99
C THR A 97 9.04 3.33 -26.91
N PRO A 98 9.50 2.05 -26.95
CA PRO A 98 8.82 1.01 -27.71
C PRO A 98 7.33 0.96 -27.35
N LYS A 99 6.45 0.97 -28.36
CA LYS A 99 4.98 1.05 -28.18
C LYS A 99 4.45 0.02 -27.17
N LEU A 100 5.03 -1.18 -27.16
CA LEU A 100 4.67 -2.25 -26.22
C LEU A 100 5.00 -1.89 -24.76
N LEU A 101 6.23 -1.42 -24.49
CA LEU A 101 6.65 -1.02 -23.13
C LEU A 101 5.82 0.16 -22.62
N TRP A 102 5.53 1.13 -23.49
CA TRP A 102 4.66 2.24 -23.15
C TRP A 102 3.24 1.76 -22.75
N ARG A 103 2.64 0.87 -23.55
CA ARG A 103 1.33 0.27 -23.24
C ARG A 103 1.33 -0.49 -21.91
N ILE A 104 2.37 -1.29 -21.66
CA ILE A 104 2.54 -2.00 -20.38
C ILE A 104 2.62 -1.01 -19.22
N ARG A 105 3.41 0.05 -19.34
CA ARG A 105 3.56 1.07 -18.28
C ARG A 105 2.24 1.79 -18.01
N VAL A 106 1.50 2.17 -19.06
CA VAL A 106 0.17 2.79 -18.94
C VAL A 106 -0.78 1.83 -18.21
N ALA A 107 -0.86 0.57 -18.64
CA ALA A 107 -1.74 -0.42 -18.03
C ALA A 107 -1.42 -0.67 -16.55
N LEU A 108 -0.14 -0.91 -16.22
CA LEU A 108 0.30 -1.14 -14.85
C LEU A 108 0.06 0.08 -13.94
N THR A 109 0.35 1.29 -14.43
CA THR A 109 0.10 2.52 -13.66
C THR A 109 -1.40 2.68 -13.41
N SER A 110 -2.24 2.51 -14.43
CA SER A 110 -3.70 2.60 -14.29
C SER A 110 -4.26 1.56 -13.33
N ILE A 111 -3.83 0.30 -13.42
CA ILE A 111 -4.25 -0.78 -12.52
C ILE A 111 -3.81 -0.48 -11.08
N THR A 112 -2.57 -0.04 -10.88
CA THR A 112 -2.04 0.33 -9.56
C THR A 112 -2.88 1.44 -8.91
N LEU A 113 -3.17 2.50 -9.66
CA LEU A 113 -3.99 3.62 -9.17
C LEU A 113 -5.44 3.21 -8.93
N ALA A 114 -6.02 2.37 -9.79
CA ALA A 114 -7.37 1.84 -9.62
C ALA A 114 -7.48 0.96 -8.36
N LEU A 115 -6.50 0.09 -8.12
CA LEU A 115 -6.43 -0.73 -6.90
C LEU A 115 -6.30 0.13 -5.64
N LEU A 116 -5.40 1.12 -5.65
CA LEU A 116 -5.29 2.04 -4.52
C LEU A 116 -6.60 2.80 -4.29
N ALA A 117 -7.24 3.31 -5.35
CA ALA A 117 -8.51 4.02 -5.23
C ALA A 117 -9.61 3.12 -4.66
N ALA A 118 -9.74 1.88 -5.14
CA ALA A 118 -10.67 0.91 -4.59
C ALA A 118 -10.36 0.61 -3.11
N TYR A 119 -9.09 0.53 -2.73
CA TYR A 119 -8.70 0.31 -1.34
C TYR A 119 -9.06 1.53 -0.48
N ALA A 120 -8.59 2.72 -0.85
CA ALA A 120 -8.68 3.93 -0.07
C ALA A 120 -10.10 4.49 0.04
N LEU A 121 -10.91 4.36 -1.01
CA LEU A 121 -12.26 4.93 -1.05
C LEU A 121 -13.34 3.95 -0.60
N TRP A 122 -13.11 2.64 -0.69
CA TRP A 122 -14.13 1.64 -0.37
C TRP A 122 -13.72 0.72 0.78
N LEU A 123 -12.60 0.01 0.67
CA LEU A 123 -12.26 -1.01 1.66
C LEU A 123 -11.77 -0.43 2.99
N ALA A 124 -10.79 0.48 2.95
CA ALA A 124 -10.17 1.06 4.14
C ALA A 124 -11.17 1.82 5.02
N PRO A 125 -12.08 2.68 4.50
CA PRO A 125 -13.08 3.35 5.32
C PRO A 125 -14.03 2.36 6.01
N ARG A 126 -14.48 1.31 5.30
CA ARG A 126 -15.35 0.28 5.86
C ARG A 126 -14.67 -0.50 6.98
N MET A 127 -13.41 -0.89 6.80
CA MET A 127 -12.63 -1.58 7.83
C MET A 127 -12.40 -0.69 9.05
N ARG A 128 -12.03 0.59 8.84
CA ARG A 128 -11.86 1.56 9.93
C ARG A 128 -13.15 1.80 10.71
N ALA A 129 -14.29 1.89 10.04
CA ALA A 129 -15.59 2.05 10.70
C ALA A 129 -15.91 0.86 11.61
N LYS A 130 -15.69 -0.38 11.13
CA LYS A 130 -15.90 -1.60 11.92
C LYS A 130 -14.96 -1.68 13.13
N LEU A 131 -13.69 -1.31 12.94
CA LEU A 131 -12.69 -1.29 14.02
C LEU A 131 -12.99 -0.19 15.06
N ALA A 132 -13.42 0.99 14.61
CA ALA A 132 -13.85 2.06 15.48
C ALA A 132 -15.11 1.67 16.28
N ALA A 133 -16.07 0.98 15.64
CA ALA A 133 -17.23 0.43 16.32
C ALA A 133 -16.82 -0.55 17.42
N PHE A 134 -15.90 -1.48 17.14
CA PHE A 134 -15.35 -2.42 18.12
C PHE A 134 -14.78 -1.69 19.34
N TRP A 135 -13.92 -0.70 19.13
CA TRP A 135 -13.33 0.06 20.25
C TRP A 135 -14.38 0.85 21.02
N THR A 136 -15.32 1.50 20.33
CA THR A 136 -16.37 2.29 20.98
C THR A 136 -17.27 1.41 21.85
N THR A 137 -17.68 0.23 21.36
CA THR A 137 -18.47 -0.73 22.12
C THR A 137 -17.69 -1.31 23.30
N LEU A 138 -16.37 -1.45 23.13
CA LEU A 138 -15.52 -1.94 24.20
C LEU A 138 -15.35 -0.90 25.31
N ASP A 139 -15.14 0.37 24.95
CA ASP A 139 -15.06 1.48 25.90
C ASP A 139 -16.38 1.64 26.68
N ALA A 140 -17.52 1.31 26.05
CA ALA A 140 -18.84 1.26 26.68
C ALA A 140 -19.11 -0.03 27.50
N ARG A 141 -18.16 -0.96 27.58
CA ARG A 141 -18.27 -2.27 28.25
C ARG A 141 -19.40 -3.17 27.71
N ASP A 142 -19.80 -2.97 26.46
CA ASP A 142 -20.79 -3.81 25.76
C ASP A 142 -20.08 -4.91 24.96
N LEU A 143 -19.76 -6.01 25.66
CA LEU A 143 -18.97 -7.12 25.13
C LEU A 143 -19.65 -7.85 23.97
N ASP A 144 -20.96 -7.98 24.00
CA ASP A 144 -21.70 -8.67 22.95
C ASP A 144 -21.65 -7.89 21.64
N ARG A 145 -21.86 -6.57 21.69
CA ARG A 145 -21.69 -5.71 20.51
C ARG A 145 -20.24 -5.62 20.05
N ALA A 146 -19.28 -5.61 20.98
CA ALA A 146 -17.86 -5.63 20.64
C ALA A 146 -17.50 -6.90 19.85
N ARG A 147 -17.96 -8.08 20.26
CA ARG A 147 -17.73 -9.33 19.52
C ARG A 147 -18.32 -9.29 18.11
N ILE A 148 -19.54 -8.75 17.96
CA ILE A 148 -20.17 -8.58 16.64
C ILE A 148 -19.33 -7.65 15.75
N ALA A 149 -18.89 -6.51 16.29
CA ALA A 149 -18.06 -5.56 15.55
C ALA A 149 -16.69 -6.14 15.19
N GLN A 150 -16.08 -6.91 16.09
CA GLN A 150 -14.84 -7.64 15.83
C GLN A 150 -15.01 -8.66 14.71
N ALA A 151 -16.03 -9.52 14.77
CA ALA A 151 -16.31 -10.49 13.70
C ALA A 151 -16.57 -9.79 12.34
N ALA A 152 -17.26 -8.65 12.37
CA ALA A 152 -17.46 -7.84 11.17
C ALA A 152 -16.14 -7.29 10.61
N PHE A 153 -15.19 -6.89 11.46
CA PHE A 153 -13.84 -6.49 11.04
C PHE A 153 -13.05 -7.68 10.49
N GLU A 154 -13.04 -8.82 11.20
CA GLU A 154 -12.34 -10.05 10.81
C GLU A 154 -12.80 -10.57 9.44
N SER A 155 -14.11 -10.55 9.16
CA SER A 155 -14.66 -10.93 7.84
C SER A 155 -14.17 -10.10 6.66
N SER A 156 -13.51 -8.95 6.88
CA SER A 156 -12.94 -8.12 5.80
C SER A 156 -11.50 -8.52 5.44
N HIS A 157 -10.81 -9.31 6.27
CA HIS A 157 -9.42 -9.74 6.04
C HIS A 157 -9.24 -10.60 4.77
N PRO A 158 -10.14 -11.56 4.45
CA PRO A 158 -10.00 -12.36 3.23
C PRO A 158 -10.03 -11.54 1.95
N VAL A 159 -10.61 -10.33 1.99
CA VAL A 159 -10.61 -9.39 0.85
C VAL A 159 -9.39 -8.46 0.91
N ALA A 160 -9.06 -7.95 2.10
CA ALA A 160 -7.97 -6.98 2.28
C ALA A 160 -6.59 -7.57 1.96
N THR A 161 -6.30 -8.78 2.41
CA THR A 161 -5.01 -9.44 2.21
C THR A 161 -4.64 -9.60 0.72
N PRO A 162 -5.47 -10.24 -0.13
CA PRO A 162 -5.15 -10.36 -1.55
C PRO A 162 -5.15 -9.01 -2.26
N MET A 163 -5.99 -8.06 -1.85
CA MET A 163 -6.03 -6.73 -2.47
C MET A 163 -4.73 -5.95 -2.23
N LEU A 164 -4.23 -5.91 -0.99
CA LEU A 164 -2.96 -5.27 -0.65
C LEU A 164 -1.77 -6.01 -1.28
N GLY A 165 -1.83 -7.34 -1.36
CA GLY A 165 -0.83 -8.15 -2.08
C GLY A 165 -0.80 -7.83 -3.58
N ALA A 166 -1.96 -7.75 -4.22
CA ALA A 166 -2.08 -7.36 -5.62
C ALA A 166 -1.59 -5.92 -5.86
N LEU A 167 -1.90 -5.00 -4.95
CA LEU A 167 -1.39 -3.63 -5.01
C LEU A 167 0.14 -3.59 -4.94
N LEU A 168 0.75 -4.32 -3.99
CA LEU A 168 2.20 -4.44 -3.88
C LEU A 168 2.83 -4.97 -5.18
N LEU A 169 2.28 -6.05 -5.74
CA LEU A 169 2.76 -6.61 -7.00
C LEU A 169 2.67 -5.61 -8.15
N CYS A 170 1.59 -4.85 -8.24
CA CYS A 170 1.41 -3.83 -9.27
C CYS A 170 2.38 -2.64 -9.10
N VAL A 171 2.61 -2.17 -7.87
CA VAL A 171 3.61 -1.13 -7.57
C VAL A 171 5.00 -1.58 -8.00
N VAL A 172 5.40 -2.80 -7.62
CA VAL A 172 6.71 -3.37 -7.99
C VAL A 172 6.83 -3.56 -9.49
N ALA A 173 5.82 -4.11 -10.15
CA ALA A 173 5.81 -4.26 -11.61
C ALA A 173 5.91 -2.90 -12.33
N THR A 174 5.23 -1.87 -11.82
CA THR A 174 5.32 -0.50 -12.35
C THR A 174 6.73 0.08 -12.18
N ALA A 175 7.38 -0.18 -11.04
CA ALA A 175 8.75 0.26 -10.79
C ALA A 175 9.73 -0.40 -11.77
N ILE A 176 9.61 -1.73 -11.96
CA ILE A 176 10.43 -2.51 -12.88
C ILE A 176 10.25 -2.02 -14.32
N ALA A 177 9.01 -1.85 -14.78
CA ALA A 177 8.71 -1.34 -16.13
C ALA A 177 9.28 0.08 -16.35
N THR A 178 9.22 0.92 -15.30
CA THR A 178 9.80 2.27 -15.34
C THR A 178 11.33 2.22 -15.41
N ALA A 179 11.99 1.37 -14.62
CA ALA A 179 13.44 1.19 -14.64
C ALA A 179 13.95 0.69 -16.00
N PHE A 180 13.25 -0.25 -16.64
CA PHE A 180 13.61 -0.73 -17.99
C PHE A 180 13.53 0.38 -19.05
N SER A 181 12.68 1.40 -18.85
CA SER A 181 12.59 2.55 -19.74
C SER A 181 13.84 3.45 -19.66
N ILE A 182 14.52 3.48 -18.51
CA ILE A 182 15.79 4.21 -18.32
C ILE A 182 16.91 3.52 -19.13
N ASN A 183 17.09 2.21 -18.95
CA ASN A 183 18.21 1.47 -19.54
C ASN A 183 18.18 1.42 -21.08
N ARG A 184 16.99 1.44 -21.70
CA ARG A 184 16.87 1.40 -23.17
C ARG A 184 17.06 2.75 -23.84
N ALA A 185 16.84 3.87 -23.13
CA ALA A 185 17.15 5.20 -23.64
C ALA A 185 18.66 5.47 -23.77
N ALA A 186 19.51 4.63 -23.15
CA ALA A 186 20.96 4.81 -23.11
C ALA A 186 21.73 4.10 -24.24
N LYS A 187 21.12 3.17 -25.00
CA LYS A 187 21.81 2.52 -26.12
C LYS A 187 21.78 3.41 -27.37
N PRO A 188 22.93 3.88 -27.90
CA PRO A 188 22.97 4.57 -29.19
C PRO A 188 22.62 3.58 -30.30
N ILE A 189 21.90 4.05 -31.31
CA ILE A 189 21.77 3.32 -32.58
C ILE A 189 23.17 3.35 -33.21
N THR A 190 23.93 2.27 -33.09
CA THR A 190 25.12 2.07 -33.92
C THR A 190 24.66 1.99 -35.36
N THR A 191 24.81 3.08 -36.09
CA THR A 191 24.70 3.12 -37.54
C THR A 191 25.85 2.29 -38.10
N THR A 192 25.58 1.03 -38.43
CA THR A 192 26.44 0.25 -39.32
C THR A 192 26.28 0.85 -40.72
N ASN A 193 27.35 1.47 -41.20
CA ASN A 193 27.52 1.87 -42.60
C ASN A 193 27.62 0.64 -43.51
#